data_AF-A0A1N7DWX1-F1
#
_entry.id   AF-A0A1N7DWX1-F1
#
_cell.length_a   1.000
_cell.length_b   1.000
_cell.length_c   1.000
_cell.angle_alpha   90.00
_cell.angle_beta   90.00
_cell.angle_gamma   90.00
#
_symmetry.space_group_name_H-M   'P 1'
#
loop_
_entity.id
_entity.type
_entity.pdbx_description
1 polymer ?
#
loop_
_entity_poly.entity_id
_entity_poly.type
_entity_poly.pdbx_seq_one_letter_code
_entity_poly.pdbx_strand_id
1 'polypeptide(L)' 'MPKIQMTQQEFLRDAMHRLDMTRDEFADRIAVKRKTLDNWILPPSDSARGMPDMAWKFIQEILDKEAKGA' A
#
# COMPACT_ATOMS: atom_id res chain seq x y z
N MET A 1 17.58 -0.02 17.05
CA MET A 1 16.73 -1.20 16.73
C MET A 1 16.59 -1.24 15.22
N PRO A 2 16.90 -2.33 14.53
CA PRO A 2 16.59 -2.42 13.11
C PRO A 2 15.07 -2.38 12.98
N LYS A 3 14.54 -1.26 12.46
CA LYS A 3 13.15 -1.24 11.98
C LYS A 3 13.12 -2.26 10.86
N ILE A 4 12.42 -3.38 11.03
CA ILE A 4 12.19 -4.32 9.93
C ILE A 4 11.56 -3.49 8.82
N GLN A 5 12.34 -3.22 7.77
CA GLN A 5 11.88 -2.45 6.62
C GLN A 5 10.92 -3.37 5.87
N MET A 6 9.63 -3.21 6.15
CA MET A 6 8.55 -3.95 5.51
C MET A 6 8.66 -3.80 4.00
N THR A 7 8.53 -4.90 3.26
CA THR A 7 8.52 -4.85 1.80
C THR A 7 7.31 -4.07 1.30
N GLN A 8 7.38 -3.56 0.06
CA GLN A 8 6.23 -2.92 -0.59
C GLN A 8 4.97 -3.79 -0.58
N GLN A 9 5.13 -5.08 -0.86
CA GLN A 9 4.03 -6.03 -0.88
C GLN A 9 3.40 -6.16 0.52
N GLU A 10 4.22 -6.38 1.54
CA GLU A 10 3.75 -6.49 2.92
C GLU A 10 3.06 -5.20 3.35
N PHE A 11 3.66 -4.04 3.07
CA PHE A 11 3.09 -2.73 3.41
C PHE A 11 1.70 -2.51 2.80
N LEU A 12 1.53 -2.82 1.51
CA LEU A 12 0.23 -2.68 0.84
C LEU A 12 -0.81 -3.66 1.38
N ARG A 13 -0.42 -4.88 1.73
CA ARG A 13 -1.33 -5.89 2.32
C ARG A 13 -1.77 -5.50 3.72
N ASP A 14 -0.85 -5.02 4.54
CA ASP A 14 -1.15 -4.51 5.88
C ASP A 14 -2.06 -3.27 5.81
N ALA A 15 -1.79 -2.34 4.88
CA ALA A 15 -2.65 -1.17 4.68
C ALA A 15 -4.10 -1.55 4.35
N MET A 16 -4.30 -2.47 3.39
CA MET A 16 -5.64 -2.97 3.05
C MET A 16 -6.32 -3.65 4.23
N HIS A 17 -5.59 -4.46 4.99
CA HIS A 17 -6.14 -5.14 6.17
C HIS A 17 -6.57 -4.13 7.24
N ARG A 18 -5.77 -3.10 7.53
CA ARG A 18 -6.10 -2.09 8.56
C ARG A 18 -7.30 -1.24 8.20
N LEU A 19 -7.49 -0.98 6.90
CA LEU A 19 -8.60 -0.19 6.39
C LEU A 19 -9.84 -1.03 6.09
N ASP A 20 -9.77 -2.36 6.26
CA ASP A 20 -10.81 -3.32 5.85
C ASP A 20 -11.28 -3.12 4.39
N MET A 21 -10.31 -2.87 3.49
CA MET A 21 -10.57 -2.59 2.08
C MET A 21 -10.18 -3.74 1.18
N THR A 22 -11.03 -4.05 0.21
CA THR A 22 -10.67 -4.85 -0.96
C THR A 22 -9.61 -4.12 -1.80
N ARG A 23 -9.00 -4.84 -2.74
CA ARG A 23 -8.02 -4.22 -3.64
C ARG A 23 -8.62 -3.18 -4.58
N ASP A 24 -9.90 -3.31 -4.96
CA ASP A 24 -10.57 -2.33 -5.81
C ASP A 24 -10.84 -1.05 -5.01
N GLU A 25 -11.42 -1.16 -3.82
CA GLU A 25 -11.67 -0.03 -2.92
C GLU A 25 -10.37 0.69 -2.54
N PHE A 26 -9.31 -0.07 -2.24
CA PHE A 26 -8.02 0.51 -1.89
C PHE A 26 -7.37 1.23 -3.09
N ALA A 27 -7.44 0.65 -4.30
CA ALA A 27 -6.91 1.30 -5.50
C ALA A 27 -7.64 2.63 -5.78
N ASP A 28 -8.97 2.64 -5.66
CA ASP A 28 -9.79 3.83 -5.81
C ASP A 28 -9.47 4.87 -4.72
N ARG A 29 -9.31 4.43 -3.47
CA ARG A 29 -8.97 5.29 -2.33
C ARG A 29 -7.65 6.03 -2.52
N ILE A 30 -6.67 5.38 -3.14
CA ILE A 30 -5.35 5.96 -3.40
C ILE A 30 -5.21 6.57 -4.81
N ALA A 31 -6.32 6.67 -5.55
CA ALA A 31 -6.41 7.25 -6.89
C ALA A 31 -5.47 6.58 -7.93
N VAL A 32 -5.33 5.26 -7.87
CA VAL A 32 -4.60 4.48 -8.88
C VAL A 32 -5.50 3.44 -9.54
N LYS A 33 -5.13 3.01 -10.74
CA LYS A 33 -5.81 1.89 -11.39
C LYS A 33 -5.57 0.59 -10.62
N ARG A 34 -6.57 -0.28 -10.56
CA ARG A 34 -6.48 -1.63 -9.97
C ARG A 34 -5.24 -2.42 -10.45
N LYS A 35 -4.93 -2.34 -11.75
CA LYS A 35 -3.75 -2.97 -12.37
C LYS A 35 -2.42 -2.42 -11.85
N THR A 36 -2.37 -1.12 -11.54
CA THR A 36 -1.17 -0.51 -10.95
C THR A 36 -0.91 -1.07 -9.56
N LEU A 37 -1.97 -1.16 -8.73
CA LEU A 37 -1.88 -1.77 -7.42
C LEU A 37 -1.47 -3.25 -7.50
N ASP A 38 -2.02 -4.02 -8.44
CA ASP A 38 -1.60 -5.42 -8.64
C ASP A 38 -0.11 -5.53 -8.94
N ASN A 39 0.43 -4.70 -9.84
CA ASN A 39 1.86 -4.68 -10.14
C ASN A 39 2.73 -4.34 -8.93
N TRP A 40 2.21 -3.54 -7.98
CA TRP A 40 2.91 -3.20 -6.75
C TRP A 40 2.87 -4.31 -5.69
N ILE A 41 1.85 -5.16 -5.71
CA ILE A 41 1.68 -6.31 -4.78
C ILE A 41 2.36 -7.58 -5.31
N LEU A 42 2.86 -7.58 -6.55
CA LEU A 42 3.56 -8.74 -7.09
C LEU A 42 4.76 -9.13 -6.19
N PRO A 43 5.02 -10.44 -6.02
CA PRO A 43 6.25 -10.89 -5.38
C PRO A 43 7.47 -10.36 -6.17
N PRO A 44 8.63 -10.20 -5.50
CA PRO A 44 9.85 -9.73 -6.15
C PRO A 44 10.18 -10.61 -7.36
N SER A 45 9.99 -10.05 -8.54
CA SER A 45 10.17 -10.67 -9.85
C SER A 45 10.54 -9.56 -10.84
N ASP A 46 11.08 -9.91 -12.00
CA ASP A 46 11.52 -8.94 -13.01
C ASP A 46 10.37 -8.04 -13.55
N SER A 47 9.11 -8.43 -13.31
CA SER A 47 7.92 -7.66 -13.70
C SER A 47 7.38 -6.76 -12.58
N ALA A 48 7.89 -6.87 -11.35
CA ALA A 48 7.45 -6.06 -10.23
C ALA A 48 7.80 -4.58 -10.47
N ARG A 49 6.81 -3.70 -10.31
CA ARG A 49 7.03 -2.25 -10.43
C ARG A 49 7.20 -1.66 -9.03
N GLY A 50 8.26 -0.88 -8.86
CA GLY A 50 8.46 -0.08 -7.65
C GLY A 50 7.35 0.95 -7.50
N MET A 51 6.79 1.03 -6.30
CA MET A 51 5.86 2.07 -5.89
C MET A 51 6.66 3.36 -5.65
N PRO A 52 6.26 4.49 -6.28
CA PRO A 52 6.95 5.77 -6.08
C PRO A 52 6.90 6.25 -4.62
N ASP A 53 7.92 6.95 -4.16
CA ASP A 53 8.01 7.49 -2.78
C ASP A 53 6.79 8.32 -2.37
N MET A 54 6.16 9.03 -3.32
CA MET A 54 4.97 9.82 -3.04
C MET A 54 3.76 8.95 -2.69
N ALA A 55 3.62 7.78 -3.32
CA ALA A 55 2.55 6.83 -2.99
C ALA A 55 2.78 6.19 -1.61
N TRP A 56 4.04 5.90 -1.24
CA TRP A 56 4.40 5.47 0.11
C TRP A 56 3.93 6.46 1.17
N LYS A 57 4.32 7.73 1.03
CA LYS A 57 3.96 8.79 1.98
C LYS A 57 2.44 8.98 2.05
N PHE A 58 1.78 9.00 0.91
CA PHE A 58 0.33 9.19 0.87
C PHE A 58 -0.44 8.08 1.58
N ILE A 59 -0.05 6.81 1.38
CA ILE A 59 -0.69 5.68 2.07
C ILE A 59 -0.42 5.75 3.58
N GLN A 60 0.81 6.09 3.99
CA GLN A 60 1.14 6.29 5.41
C GLN A 60 0.25 7.37 6.05
N GLU A 61 0.04 8.50 5.37
CA GLU A 61 -0.84 9.56 5.87
C GLU A 61 -2.31 9.12 5.99
N ILE A 62 -2.80 8.26 5.09
CA ILE A 62 -4.14 7.68 5.20
C ILE A 62 -4.25 6.83 6.47
N LEU A 63 -3.27 5.94 6.70
CA LEU A 63 -3.25 5.06 7.87
C LEU A 63 -3.14 5.84 9.18
N ASP A 64 -2.29 6.87 9.21
CA ASP A 64 -2.12 7.74 10.38
C ASP A 64 -3.40 8.53 10.71
N LYS A 65 -4.20 8.87 9.70
CA LYS A 65 -5.50 9.54 9.90
C LYS A 65 -6.55 8.56 10.42
N GLU A 66 -6.62 7.36 9.87
CA GLU A 66 -7.55 6.33 10.33
C GLU A 66 -7.29 5.96 11.79
N ALA A 67 -6.02 5.75 12.15
CA ALA A 67 -5.62 5.41 13.51
C ALA A 67 -5.90 6.51 14.56
N LYS A 68 -6.09 7.77 14.12
CA LYS A 68 -6.47 8.90 15.00
C LYS A 68 -7.99 9.10 15.07
N GLY A 69 -8.73 8.54 14.12
CA GLY A 69 -10.19 8.66 14.03
C GLY A 69 -10.95 7.53 14.74
N ALA A 70 -10.29 6.39 14.99
CA ALA A 70 -10.77 5.28 15.83
C ALA A 70 -10.49 5.54 17.32
#